data_AF-A0A3D0P156-F1
#
_entry.id   AF-A0A3D0P156-F1
#
_cell.length_a   1.000
_cell.length_b   1.000
_cell.length_c   1.000
_cell.angle_alpha   90.00
_cell.angle_beta   90.00
_cell.angle_gamma   90.00
#
_symmetry.space_group_name_H-M   'P 1'
#
loop_
_entity.id
_entity.type
_entity.pdbx_description
1 polymer ?
#
loop_
_entity_poly.entity_id
_entity_poly.type
_entity_poly.pdbx_seq_one_letter_code
_entity_poly.pdbx_strand_id
1 'polypeptide(L)'
;MKHLLDSGVNQYGNALGAHAYRRVCEYLRGERTLESAVERSKQDVRNYAKRQWTWFRKEPDAYWLAGFGDDPTAFDELLTALDLRSY
;
A
#
# COMPACT_ATOMS: atom_id res chain seq x y z
N MET A 1 -12.18 -7.75 11.23
CA MET A 1 -11.77 -9.01 10.58
C MET A 1 -12.59 -10.23 11.00
N LYS A 2 -12.80 -10.50 12.29
CA LYS A 2 -13.59 -11.67 12.73
C LYS A 2 -15.02 -11.66 12.13
N HIS A 3 -15.72 -10.53 12.26
CA HIS A 3 -17.01 -10.30 11.59
C HIS A 3 -17.00 -10.36 10.05
N LEU A 4 -15.85 -10.13 9.39
CA LEU A 4 -15.73 -10.23 7.93
C LEU A 4 -15.56 -11.69 7.48
N LEU A 5 -14.85 -12.50 8.27
CA LEU A 5 -14.72 -13.93 8.02
C LEU A 5 -16.03 -14.66 8.34
N ASP A 6 -16.71 -14.27 9.42
CA ASP A 6 -18.00 -14.84 9.83
C ASP A 6 -19.13 -14.48 8.84
N SER A 7 -18.98 -13.44 8.03
CA SER A 7 -19.92 -13.06 6.96
C SER A 7 -19.67 -13.75 5.62
N GLY A 8 -18.76 -14.73 5.56
CA GLY A 8 -18.55 -15.56 4.38
C GLY A 8 -17.69 -14.94 3.29
N VAL A 9 -16.98 -13.83 3.58
CA VAL A 9 -16.02 -13.24 2.64
C VAL A 9 -14.91 -14.24 2.37
N ASN A 10 -14.69 -14.56 1.09
CA ASN A 10 -13.63 -15.46 0.66
C ASN A 10 -12.27 -14.88 1.07
N GLN A 11 -11.63 -15.53 2.05
CA GLN A 11 -10.31 -15.19 2.59
C GLN A 11 -9.15 -15.31 1.57
N TYR A 12 -9.40 -15.91 0.41
CA TYR A 12 -8.48 -15.96 -0.73
C TYR A 12 -8.81 -14.91 -1.81
N GLY A 13 -9.83 -14.08 -1.60
CA GLY A 13 -10.17 -12.99 -2.49
C GLY A 13 -9.14 -11.87 -2.46
N ASN A 14 -8.89 -11.23 -3.61
CA ASN A 14 -7.89 -10.16 -3.77
C ASN A 14 -7.97 -9.05 -2.71
N ALA A 15 -9.17 -8.74 -2.21
CA ALA A 15 -9.39 -7.73 -1.17
C ALA A 15 -8.71 -8.05 0.18
N LEU A 16 -8.60 -9.33 0.54
CA LEU A 16 -7.90 -9.79 1.77
C LEU A 16 -6.45 -10.22 1.50
N GLY A 17 -6.02 -10.17 0.24
CA GLY A 17 -4.64 -10.38 -0.18
C GLY A 17 -3.70 -9.21 0.13
N ALA A 18 -4.24 -8.06 0.55
CA ALA A 18 -3.43 -6.94 1.01
C ALA A 18 -2.54 -7.39 2.18
N HIS A 19 -1.29 -6.96 2.16
CA HIS A 19 -0.21 -7.50 2.99
C HIS A 19 -0.53 -7.60 4.50
N ALA A 20 -1.32 -6.68 5.03
CA ALA A 20 -1.76 -6.71 6.43
C ALA A 20 -2.85 -7.76 6.71
N TYR A 21 -3.86 -7.89 5.84
CA TYR A 21 -5.01 -8.78 6.06
C TYR A 21 -4.61 -10.25 6.04
N ARG A 22 -3.66 -10.62 5.18
CA ARG A 22 -3.13 -11.99 5.11
C ARG A 22 -2.55 -12.45 6.45
N ARG A 23 -1.75 -11.62 7.11
CA ARG A 23 -1.09 -11.98 8.38
C ARG A 23 -2.06 -12.05 9.55
N VAL A 24 -3.07 -11.19 9.55
CA VAL A 24 -4.17 -11.27 10.52
C VAL A 24 -4.97 -12.55 10.34
N CYS A 25 -5.23 -12.99 9.10
CA CYS A 25 -5.91 -14.28 8.85
C CYS A 25 -5.09 -15.48 9.35
N GLU A 26 -3.77 -15.50 9.11
CA GLU A 26 -2.86 -16.54 9.63
C GLU A 26 -2.90 -16.62 11.17
N TYR A 27 -2.94 -15.47 11.86
CA TYR A 27 -3.11 -15.41 13.32
C TYR A 27 -4.47 -15.96 13.77
N LEU A 28 -5.56 -15.57 13.11
CA LEU A 28 -6.90 -16.01 13.47
C LEU A 28 -7.11 -17.53 13.25
N ARG A 29 -6.34 -18.17 12.38
CA ARG A 29 -6.32 -19.63 12.18
C ARG A 29 -5.37 -20.38 13.12
N GLY A 30 -4.63 -19.69 13.97
CA GLY A 30 -3.63 -20.29 14.87
C GLY A 30 -2.34 -20.74 14.17
N GLU A 31 -2.12 -20.38 12.91
CA GLU A 31 -0.92 -20.72 12.13
C GLU A 31 0.28 -19.84 12.49
N ARG A 32 0.05 -18.73 13.21
CA ARG A 32 1.05 -17.73 13.56
C ARG A 32 0.68 -17.04 14.87
N THR A 33 1.68 -16.59 15.64
CA THR A 33 1.46 -15.73 16.81
C THR A 33 1.10 -14.30 16.39
N LEU A 34 0.43 -13.55 17.28
CA LEU A 34 0.08 -12.15 17.02
C LEU A 34 1.33 -11.30 16.76
N GLU A 35 2.37 -11.47 17.59
CA GLU A 35 3.63 -10.75 17.44
C GLU A 35 4.29 -11.01 16.08
N SER A 36 4.39 -12.29 15.68
CA SER A 36 4.93 -12.66 14.37
C SER A 36 4.09 -12.12 13.22
N ALA A 37 2.76 -12.02 13.40
CA ALA A 37 1.88 -11.45 12.40
C ALA A 37 2.11 -9.95 12.22
N VAL A 38 2.31 -9.22 13.32
CA VAL A 38 2.64 -7.78 13.32
C VAL A 38 3.99 -7.54 12.64
N GLU A 39 5.04 -8.25 13.05
CA GLU A 39 6.37 -8.05 12.47
C GLU A 39 6.42 -8.40 10.98
N ARG A 40 5.75 -9.48 10.57
CA ARG A 40 5.66 -9.82 9.16
C ARG A 40 4.88 -8.79 8.36
N SER A 41 3.80 -8.23 8.92
CA SER A 41 3.02 -7.18 8.25
C SER A 41 3.89 -5.94 7.99
N LYS A 42 4.68 -5.50 8.98
CA LYS A 42 5.64 -4.40 8.80
C LYS A 42 6.65 -4.69 7.69
N GLN A 43 7.20 -5.91 7.67
CA GLN A 43 8.16 -6.30 6.62
C GLN A 43 7.51 -6.32 5.23
N ASP A 44 6.31 -6.85 5.11
CA ASP A 44 5.58 -6.93 3.84
C ASP A 44 5.28 -5.53 3.29
N VAL A 45 4.89 -4.58 4.15
CA VAL A 45 4.68 -3.16 3.78
C VAL A 45 5.98 -2.50 3.31
N ARG A 46 7.10 -2.68 4.03
CA ARG A 46 8.41 -2.15 3.60
C ARG A 46 8.85 -2.71 2.24
N ASN A 47 8.66 -4.01 2.04
CA ASN A 47 8.97 -4.67 0.77
C ASN A 47 8.09 -4.14 -0.37
N TYR A 48 6.81 -3.88 -0.10
CA TYR A 48 5.90 -3.28 -1.08
C TYR A 48 6.30 -1.86 -1.44
N ALA A 49 6.58 -0.99 -0.45
CA ALA A 49 7.07 0.36 -0.68
C ALA A 49 8.37 0.35 -1.51
N LYS A 50 9.32 -0.54 -1.20
CA LYS A 50 10.56 -0.70 -1.97
C LYS A 50 10.28 -1.10 -3.43
N ARG A 51 9.31 -1.98 -3.67
CA ARG A 51 8.90 -2.36 -5.04
C ARG A 51 8.28 -1.19 -5.79
N GLN A 52 7.37 -0.44 -5.17
CA GLN A 52 6.81 0.76 -5.77
C GLN A 52 7.91 1.76 -6.13
N TRP A 53 8.85 2.00 -5.22
CA TRP A 53 9.98 2.90 -5.47
C TRP A 53 10.86 2.44 -6.63
N THR A 54 11.13 1.14 -6.70
CA THR A 54 11.91 0.54 -7.80
C THR A 54 11.19 0.66 -9.15
N TRP A 55 9.87 0.51 -9.16
CA TRP A 55 9.04 0.64 -10.36
C TRP A 55 9.01 2.10 -10.85
N PHE A 56 8.69 3.05 -9.97
CA PHE A 56 8.65 4.49 -10.33
C PHE A 56 10.00 5.03 -10.81
N ARG A 57 11.13 4.56 -10.27
CA ARG A 57 12.47 4.94 -10.77
C ARG A 57 12.73 4.54 -12.21
N LYS A 58 12.02 3.54 -12.73
CA LYS A 58 12.14 3.07 -14.10
C LYS A 58 11.14 3.75 -15.04
N GLU A 59 10.23 4.57 -14.50
CA GLU A 59 9.22 5.26 -15.28
C GLU A 59 9.81 6.58 -15.82
N PRO A 60 10.12 6.69 -17.11
CA PRO A 60 10.84 7.84 -17.66
C PRO A 60 10.00 9.13 -17.64
N ASP A 61 8.68 9.00 -17.67
CA ASP A 61 7.74 10.12 -17.69
C ASP A 61 7.19 10.49 -16.31
N ALA A 62 7.66 9.84 -15.25
CA ALA A 62 7.23 10.16 -13.90
C ALA A 62 7.77 11.53 -13.45
N TYR A 63 6.86 12.42 -13.08
CA TYR A 63 7.18 13.67 -12.41
C TYR A 63 7.09 13.48 -10.89
N TRP A 64 8.16 13.82 -10.17
CA TRP A 64 8.22 13.70 -8.72
C TRP A 64 7.79 15.01 -8.09
N LEU A 65 6.70 14.97 -7.33
CA LEU A 65 6.25 16.09 -6.50
C LEU A 65 6.94 16.01 -5.13
N ALA A 66 7.28 17.17 -4.56
CA ALA A 66 7.79 17.24 -3.21
C ALA A 66 6.63 17.23 -2.20
N GLY A 67 6.84 16.60 -1.03
CA GLY A 67 5.86 16.59 0.04
C GLY A 67 4.90 15.38 0.02
N PHE A 68 3.83 15.48 0.81
CA PHE A 68 2.80 14.45 0.92
C PHE A 68 1.59 14.80 0.05
N GLY A 69 0.85 13.80 -0.41
CA GLY A 69 -0.29 14.01 -1.31
C GLY A 69 -1.50 14.69 -0.67
N ASP A 70 -1.51 14.83 0.66
CA ASP A 70 -2.50 15.61 1.41
C ASP A 70 -2.04 17.04 1.71
N ASP A 71 -0.81 17.41 1.31
CA ASP A 71 -0.31 18.78 1.39
C ASP A 71 -0.96 19.63 0.29
N PRO A 72 -1.71 20.69 0.64
CA PRO A 72 -2.31 21.59 -0.34
C PRO A 72 -1.27 22.21 -1.29
N THR A 73 -0.04 22.41 -0.83
CA THR A 73 1.03 23.00 -1.65
C THR A 73 1.53 22.06 -2.76
N ALA A 74 1.43 20.74 -2.56
CA ALA A 74 1.74 19.75 -3.59
C ALA A 74 0.73 19.79 -4.74
N PHE A 75 -0.49 20.24 -4.47
CA PHE A 75 -1.52 20.41 -5.51
C PHE A 75 -1.22 21.62 -6.40
N ASP A 76 -0.73 22.72 -5.83
CA ASP A 76 -0.29 23.90 -6.60
C ASP A 76 0.93 23.58 -7.49
N GLU A 77 1.87 22.78 -6.96
CA GLU A 77 3.02 22.27 -7.73
C GLU A 77 2.57 21.40 -8.90
N LEU A 78 1.57 20.53 -8.69
CA LEU A 78 0.98 19.70 -9.73
C LEU A 78 0.34 20.53 -10.85
N LEU A 79 -0.47 21.54 -10.50
CA LEU A 79 -1.11 22.42 -11.49
C LEU A 79 -0.07 23.16 -12.34
N THR A 80 0.98 23.68 -11.69
CA THR A 80 2.09 24.35 -12.38
C THR A 80 2.82 23.41 -13.34
N ALA A 81 3.09 22.18 -12.92
CA ALA A 81 3.78 21.18 -13.74
C ALA A 81 2.97 20.76 -14.98
N LEU A 82 1.64 20.71 -14.88
CA LEU A 82 0.74 20.36 -15.99
C LEU A 82 0.64 21.50 -17.03
N ASP A 83 0.60 22.75 -16.58
CA ASP A 83 0.55 23.91 -17.47
C ASP A 83 1.84 24.06 -18.29
N LEU A 84 3.01 23.79 -17.69
CA LEU A 84 4.32 23.82 -18.38
C LEU A 84 4.48 22.73 -19.46
N ARG A 85 3.69 21.66 -19.42
CA ARG A 85 3.68 20.60 -20.45
C ARG A 85 2.66 20.84 -21.58
N SER A 86 1.80 21.85 -21.45
CA SER A 86 0.74 22.13 -22.43
C SER A 86 1.18 23.06 -23.57
N TYR A 87 2.49 23.34 -23.70
CA TYR A 87 3.11 24.21 -24.71
C TYR A 87 4.21 23.51 -25.50
#